data_AF-A0A2D4SLX6-F1
#
_entry.id   AF-A0A2D4SLX6-F1
#
_cell.length_a   1.000
_cell.length_b   1.000
_cell.length_c   1.000
_cell.angle_alpha   90.00
_cell.angle_beta   90.00
_cell.angle_gamma   90.00
#
_symmetry.space_group_name_H-M   'P 1'
#
loop_
_entity.id
_entity.type
_entity.pdbx_description
1 polymer ?
#
loop_
_entity_poly.entity_id
_entity_poly.type
_entity_poly.pdbx_seq_one_letter_code
_entity_poly.pdbx_strand_id
1 'polypeptide(L)'
;MMLWLLSFACMQKESNQTEIDATEEEINEDTASDSEEPADEPSSNPSDEPNETAAEPSTEPATEPSNDEPSNEPADDPSQDPLEIAGSYIDNTSTEHLITQISWLMDYGSNEQYFYSITQYDNAMQYVIAENSENNGILEAGYWSRFDWTYSDNHLWVCQTTSNAATEAAALSTDVPDKSNPAQEGCRNYGWLRLY
;
A
#
# COMPACT_ATOMS: atom_id res chain seq x y z
N MET A 1 -29.79 58.33 -39.71
CA MET A 1 -28.98 57.26 -39.10
C MET A 1 -29.01 57.49 -37.60
N MET A 2 -29.67 56.59 -36.88
CA MET A 2 -29.90 56.61 -35.43
C MET A 2 -28.60 56.41 -34.64
N LEU A 3 -28.51 57.02 -33.45
CA LEU A 3 -27.92 56.60 -32.15
C LEU A 3 -27.31 57.84 -31.46
N TRP A 4 -28.05 58.55 -30.61
CA TRP A 4 -28.28 58.30 -29.18
C TRP A 4 -27.01 58.09 -28.35
N LEU A 5 -26.69 59.13 -27.58
CA LEU A 5 -25.79 59.18 -26.44
C LEU A 5 -26.23 58.20 -25.35
N LEU A 6 -25.27 57.59 -24.64
CA LEU A 6 -25.30 57.43 -23.17
C LEU A 6 -23.93 56.97 -22.65
N SER A 7 -23.37 57.79 -21.77
CA SER A 7 -22.20 57.53 -20.93
C SER A 7 -22.47 56.39 -19.94
N PHE A 8 -21.44 55.60 -19.61
CA PHE A 8 -21.40 54.87 -18.34
C PHE A 8 -20.03 55.00 -17.69
N ALA A 9 -20.09 55.12 -16.37
CA ALA A 9 -19.10 55.65 -15.45
C ALA A 9 -17.97 54.68 -15.13
N CYS A 10 -16.87 55.27 -14.65
CA CYS A 10 -15.77 54.60 -13.97
C CYS A 10 -16.03 54.61 -12.44
N MET A 11 -15.41 53.67 -11.72
CA MET A 11 -15.44 53.45 -10.25
C MET A 11 -16.71 52.71 -9.75
N GLN A 12 -16.66 51.70 -8.88
CA GLN A 12 -15.84 51.58 -7.68
C GLN A 12 -15.73 50.10 -7.26
N LYS A 13 -14.53 49.69 -6.83
CA LYS A 13 -14.21 48.43 -6.17
C LYS A 13 -14.78 48.47 -4.75
N GLU A 14 -15.76 47.62 -4.43
CA GLU A 14 -16.20 47.41 -3.05
C GLU A 14 -15.78 46.01 -2.59
N SER A 15 -14.73 46.03 -1.78
CA SER A 15 -14.29 44.94 -0.91
C SER A 15 -15.34 44.79 0.19
N ASN A 16 -16.12 43.72 0.17
CA ASN A 16 -17.02 43.40 1.28
C ASN A 16 -16.28 42.47 2.25
N GLN A 17 -15.64 43.09 3.23
CA GLN A 17 -14.92 42.45 4.31
C GLN A 17 -15.92 42.29 5.45
N THR A 18 -16.43 41.06 5.65
CA THR A 18 -17.29 40.74 6.78
C THR A 18 -16.44 40.68 8.03
N GLU A 19 -16.58 41.74 8.81
CA GLU A 19 -16.17 41.93 10.19
C GLU A 19 -16.75 40.80 11.06
N ILE A 20 -15.90 39.87 11.50
CA ILE A 20 -16.23 38.93 12.57
C ILE A 20 -15.64 39.47 13.87
N ASP A 21 -16.58 39.84 14.72
CA ASP A 21 -16.48 40.37 16.07
C ASP A 21 -15.61 39.46 16.96
N ALA A 22 -14.50 40.01 17.44
CA ALA A 22 -13.60 39.38 18.39
C ALA A 22 -14.20 39.53 19.79
N THR A 23 -14.83 38.45 20.26
CA THR A 23 -15.14 38.29 21.69
C THR A 23 -13.99 37.55 22.35
N GLU A 24 -13.25 38.31 23.15
CA GLU A 24 -12.20 37.85 24.06
C GLU A 24 -12.83 36.99 25.17
N GLU A 25 -12.53 35.70 25.20
CA GLU A 25 -12.58 34.91 26.44
C GLU A 25 -11.16 34.48 26.80
N GLU A 26 -10.67 35.09 27.87
CA GLU A 26 -9.43 34.76 28.54
C GLU A 26 -9.51 33.34 29.14
N ILE A 27 -8.64 32.45 28.68
CA ILE A 27 -8.33 31.20 29.38
C ILE A 27 -6.94 31.34 29.98
N ASN A 28 -6.94 31.33 31.31
CA ASN A 28 -5.83 31.54 32.23
C ASN A 28 -4.59 30.71 31.92
N GLU A 29 -3.44 31.40 31.98
CA GLU A 29 -2.16 30.84 32.38
C GLU A 29 -2.25 30.22 33.78
N ASP A 30 -1.70 29.02 33.93
CA ASP A 30 -0.79 28.59 35.00
C ASP A 30 -0.99 27.10 35.28
N THR A 31 0.03 26.29 34.99
CA THR A 31 0.73 25.52 36.03
C THR A 31 1.77 24.60 35.37
N ALA A 32 3.02 25.04 35.47
CA ALA A 32 4.18 24.18 35.40
C ALA A 32 4.23 23.26 36.64
N SER A 33 4.51 21.98 36.40
CA SER A 33 5.13 21.04 37.34
C SER A 33 5.67 19.92 36.45
N ASP A 34 6.96 19.85 36.11
CA ASP A 34 8.13 19.63 36.96
C ASP A 34 7.97 18.43 37.90
N SER A 35 8.69 17.36 37.57
CA SER A 35 9.07 16.16 38.34
C SER A 35 8.91 14.91 37.48
N GLU A 36 9.84 13.96 37.37
CA GLU A 36 11.17 13.73 37.93
C GLU A 36 11.70 12.53 37.10
N GLU A 37 12.95 12.58 36.62
CA GLU A 37 13.69 11.35 36.28
C GLU A 37 13.87 10.52 37.57
N PRO A 38 14.00 9.19 37.46
CA PRO A 38 15.33 8.70 37.73
C PRO A 38 15.82 7.60 36.78
N ALA A 39 17.14 7.65 36.60
CA ALA A 39 17.99 6.64 36.03
C ALA A 39 17.94 5.32 36.81
N ASP A 40 18.05 4.20 36.08
CA ASP A 40 18.66 2.96 36.57
C ASP A 40 19.18 2.13 35.37
N GLU A 41 20.39 2.46 34.92
CA GLU A 41 21.38 1.43 34.56
C GLU A 41 22.27 1.22 35.81
N PRO A 42 23.00 0.10 36.02
CA PRO A 42 23.49 -0.86 35.02
C PRO A 42 23.44 -2.34 35.48
N SER A 43 23.86 -3.27 34.62
CA SER A 43 24.98 -4.16 34.92
C SER A 43 25.14 -5.25 33.86
N SER A 44 26.15 -5.04 33.04
CA SER A 44 27.08 -6.05 32.50
C SER A 44 27.08 -7.40 33.22
N ASN A 45 27.07 -8.47 32.42
CA ASN A 45 27.94 -9.61 32.68
C ASN A 45 28.40 -10.25 31.36
N PRO A 46 29.71 -10.25 31.06
CA PRO A 46 30.30 -11.01 29.97
C PRO A 46 30.76 -12.38 30.51
N SER A 47 30.65 -13.44 29.70
CA SER A 47 31.45 -14.65 29.89
C SER A 47 31.57 -15.42 28.57
N ASP A 48 32.80 -15.38 28.06
CA ASP A 48 33.57 -16.52 27.57
C ASP A 48 33.21 -17.15 26.21
N GLU A 49 33.90 -16.64 25.18
CA GLU A 49 34.58 -17.44 24.14
C GLU A 49 35.57 -18.46 24.75
N PRO A 50 36.21 -19.34 23.96
CA PRO A 50 35.68 -20.28 22.98
C PRO A 50 36.19 -21.70 23.32
N ASN A 51 35.62 -22.76 22.73
CA ASN A 51 36.31 -24.06 22.73
C ASN A 51 36.37 -24.61 21.32
N GLU A 52 37.54 -24.43 20.72
CA GLU A 52 37.99 -25.17 19.55
C GLU A 52 38.01 -26.67 19.88
N THR A 53 37.46 -27.49 19.00
CA THR A 53 37.87 -28.89 18.93
C THR A 53 37.95 -29.28 17.47
N ALA A 54 39.14 -29.10 16.92
CA ALA A 54 39.60 -29.75 15.72
C ALA A 54 39.84 -31.25 16.01
N ALA A 55 39.16 -32.12 15.27
CA ALA A 55 39.54 -33.52 15.13
C ALA A 55 38.93 -34.09 13.83
N GLU A 56 39.68 -33.97 12.74
CA GLU A 56 39.64 -34.90 11.62
C GLU A 56 40.68 -36.02 11.85
N PRO A 57 40.78 -37.09 11.03
CA PRO A 57 39.84 -37.68 10.07
C PRO A 57 39.72 -39.21 10.25
N SER A 58 38.97 -39.85 9.35
CA SER A 58 39.25 -41.16 8.72
C SER A 58 38.06 -42.12 8.76
N THR A 59 37.40 -42.29 7.61
CA THR A 59 37.23 -43.59 6.92
C THR A 59 36.23 -43.43 5.76
N GLU A 60 36.73 -43.38 4.52
CA GLU A 60 35.90 -43.63 3.34
C GLU A 60 36.26 -45.00 2.74
N PRO A 61 35.29 -45.90 2.49
CA PRO A 61 35.45 -47.01 1.58
C PRO A 61 35.06 -46.59 0.15
N ALA A 62 35.72 -47.24 -0.81
CA ALA A 62 35.49 -47.04 -2.24
C ALA A 62 34.05 -47.37 -2.66
N THR A 63 33.47 -46.48 -3.48
CA THR A 63 32.32 -46.78 -4.34
C THR A 63 32.52 -46.15 -5.71
N GLU A 64 32.16 -46.92 -6.72
CA GLU A 64 32.46 -46.73 -8.15
C GLU A 64 31.83 -45.45 -8.76
N PRO A 65 32.34 -44.95 -9.90
CA PRO A 65 31.71 -43.83 -10.59
C PRO A 65 30.43 -44.31 -11.27
N SER A 66 29.28 -44.13 -10.62
CA SER A 66 28.00 -44.10 -11.32
C SER A 66 27.98 -42.87 -12.22
N ASN A 67 27.97 -43.13 -13.52
CA ASN A 67 27.52 -42.21 -14.55
C ASN A 67 26.02 -41.91 -14.30
N ASP A 68 25.73 -40.97 -13.41
CA ASP A 68 24.42 -40.33 -13.36
C ASP A 68 24.52 -39.06 -14.20
N GLU A 69 24.07 -39.20 -15.44
CA GLU A 69 23.73 -38.10 -16.33
C GLU A 69 22.84 -37.13 -15.54
N PRO A 70 23.14 -35.81 -15.49
CA PRO A 70 22.20 -34.87 -14.91
C PRO A 70 20.98 -34.90 -15.81
N SER A 71 19.90 -35.52 -15.32
CA SER A 71 18.55 -35.30 -15.82
C SER A 71 18.32 -33.80 -15.77
N ASN A 72 18.55 -33.12 -16.88
CA ASN A 72 18.10 -31.75 -17.13
C ASN A 72 16.60 -31.80 -17.39
N GLU A 73 15.83 -32.46 -16.52
CA GLU A 73 14.42 -32.19 -16.40
C GLU A 73 14.32 -30.76 -15.87
N PRO A 74 13.71 -29.83 -16.62
CA PRO A 74 13.37 -28.54 -16.07
C PRO A 74 12.51 -28.84 -14.84
N ALA A 75 12.97 -28.40 -13.67
CA ALA A 75 12.09 -28.28 -12.52
C ALA A 75 10.85 -27.56 -13.03
N ASP A 76 9.67 -28.16 -12.83
CA ASP A 76 8.37 -27.56 -13.10
C ASP A 76 8.45 -26.09 -12.69
N ASP A 77 8.60 -25.20 -13.68
CA ASP A 77 8.37 -23.79 -13.51
C ASP A 77 6.91 -23.74 -13.08
N PRO A 78 6.58 -23.25 -11.87
CA PRO A 78 5.19 -23.08 -11.52
C PRO A 78 4.67 -22.04 -12.49
N SER A 79 4.06 -22.49 -13.58
CA SER A 79 3.38 -21.63 -14.54
C SER A 79 2.25 -20.99 -13.74
N GLN A 80 2.54 -19.88 -13.09
CA GLN A 80 1.55 -19.09 -12.39
C GLN A 80 0.53 -18.73 -13.46
N ASP A 81 -0.69 -19.25 -13.31
CA ASP A 81 -1.80 -18.87 -14.15
C ASP A 81 -1.84 -17.34 -14.22
N PRO A 82 -2.16 -16.74 -15.38
CA PRO A 82 -2.21 -15.30 -15.49
C PRO A 82 -3.15 -14.71 -14.43
N LEU A 83 -2.83 -13.52 -13.93
CA LEU A 83 -3.66 -12.81 -12.96
C LEU A 83 -5.10 -12.71 -13.49
N GLU A 84 -6.05 -13.31 -12.77
CA GLU A 84 -7.44 -13.48 -13.22
C GLU A 84 -8.14 -12.15 -13.50
N ILE A 85 -7.80 -11.13 -12.71
CA ILE A 85 -8.40 -9.80 -12.76
C ILE A 85 -7.62 -8.82 -13.65
N ALA A 86 -6.71 -9.29 -14.50
CA ALA A 86 -6.04 -8.44 -15.47
C ALA A 86 -7.07 -7.88 -16.48
N GLY A 87 -7.08 -6.57 -16.66
CA GLY A 87 -8.07 -5.88 -17.49
C GLY A 87 -8.02 -4.37 -17.34
N SER A 88 -8.94 -3.69 -18.03
CA SER A 88 -9.19 -2.26 -17.89
C SER A 88 -10.59 -2.07 -17.33
N TYR A 89 -10.71 -1.29 -16.27
CA TYR A 89 -11.95 -1.10 -15.53
C TYR A 89 -12.16 0.37 -15.20
N ILE A 90 -13.39 0.73 -14.89
CA ILE A 90 -13.72 1.94 -14.15
C ILE A 90 -14.37 1.47 -12.84
N ASP A 91 -14.10 2.14 -11.73
CA ASP A 91 -14.75 1.81 -10.47
C ASP A 91 -16.03 2.62 -10.20
N ASN A 92 -16.72 2.35 -9.09
CA ASN A 92 -17.91 3.10 -8.67
C ASN A 92 -17.62 4.53 -8.18
N THR A 93 -16.36 4.94 -8.12
CA THR A 93 -15.91 6.32 -7.83
C THR A 93 -15.45 7.06 -9.09
N SER A 94 -15.51 6.42 -10.26
CA SER A 94 -15.03 6.90 -11.57
C SER A 94 -13.52 6.95 -11.72
N THR A 95 -12.77 6.21 -10.90
CA THR A 95 -11.33 5.99 -11.08
C THR A 95 -11.12 4.93 -12.16
N GLU A 96 -10.19 5.18 -13.08
CA GLU A 96 -9.81 4.20 -14.10
C GLU A 96 -8.75 3.26 -13.52
N HIS A 97 -8.90 1.95 -13.74
CA HIS A 97 -7.93 0.93 -13.36
C HIS A 97 -7.40 0.23 -14.60
N LEU A 98 -6.08 0.13 -14.73
CA LEU A 98 -5.43 -0.77 -15.68
C LEU A 98 -4.61 -1.80 -14.90
N ILE A 99 -5.09 -3.03 -14.90
CA ILE A 99 -4.50 -4.16 -14.19
C ILE A 99 -3.85 -5.07 -15.22
N THR A 100 -2.56 -5.31 -15.06
CA THR A 100 -1.78 -6.27 -15.87
C THR A 100 -1.21 -7.35 -14.96
N GLN A 101 -0.46 -8.31 -15.53
CA GLN A 101 0.21 -9.33 -14.72
C GLN A 101 1.33 -8.76 -13.83
N ILE A 102 1.88 -7.59 -14.18
CA ILE A 102 3.07 -7.02 -13.53
C ILE A 102 2.83 -5.62 -12.94
N SER A 103 1.65 -5.04 -13.14
CA SER A 103 1.35 -3.70 -12.63
C SER A 103 -0.13 -3.43 -12.46
N TRP A 104 -0.44 -2.50 -11.57
CA TRP A 104 -1.74 -1.88 -11.42
C TRP A 104 -1.57 -0.37 -11.52
N LEU A 105 -2.27 0.27 -12.44
CA LEU A 105 -2.41 1.73 -12.51
C LEU A 105 -3.81 2.14 -12.07
N MET A 106 -3.90 3.12 -11.17
CA MET A 106 -5.14 3.82 -10.82
C MET A 106 -5.03 5.27 -11.27
N ASP A 107 -5.91 5.72 -12.14
CA ASP A 107 -5.97 7.10 -12.63
C ASP A 107 -7.20 7.80 -12.06
N TYR A 108 -6.96 8.75 -11.15
CA TYR A 108 -7.98 9.56 -10.49
C TYR A 108 -8.36 10.80 -11.32
N GLY A 109 -7.77 10.97 -12.51
CA GLY A 109 -7.87 12.17 -13.33
C GLY A 109 -7.03 13.32 -12.78
N SER A 110 -7.14 14.50 -13.39
CA SER A 110 -6.43 15.72 -12.95
C SER A 110 -4.90 15.59 -12.81
N ASN A 111 -4.28 14.64 -13.52
CA ASN A 111 -2.87 14.24 -13.42
C ASN A 111 -2.49 13.54 -12.10
N GLU A 112 -3.45 13.00 -11.36
CA GLU A 112 -3.21 12.18 -10.18
C GLU A 112 -3.30 10.69 -10.56
N GLN A 113 -2.15 10.04 -10.62
CA GLN A 113 -2.02 8.62 -10.98
C GLN A 113 -1.22 7.90 -9.91
N TYR A 114 -1.68 6.72 -9.54
CA TYR A 114 -0.99 5.82 -8.63
C TYR A 114 -0.59 4.57 -9.39
N PHE A 115 0.69 4.23 -9.32
CA PHE A 115 1.27 3.07 -9.97
C PHE A 115 1.80 2.08 -8.93
N TYR A 116 1.49 0.81 -9.15
CA TYR A 116 1.87 -0.30 -8.28
C TYR A 116 2.53 -1.38 -9.15
N SER A 117 3.77 -1.76 -8.82
CA SER A 117 4.50 -2.83 -9.49
C SER A 117 4.20 -4.16 -8.81
N ILE A 118 3.46 -5.05 -9.48
CA ILE A 118 3.03 -6.33 -8.91
C ILE A 118 4.22 -7.28 -8.84
N THR A 119 4.46 -7.83 -7.65
CA THR A 119 5.54 -8.80 -7.41
C THR A 119 5.01 -10.22 -7.23
N GLN A 120 3.82 -10.37 -6.66
CA GLN A 120 3.17 -11.67 -6.48
C GLN A 120 1.65 -11.52 -6.38
N TYR A 121 0.94 -12.58 -6.74
CA TYR A 121 -0.50 -12.72 -6.57
C TYR A 121 -0.85 -14.20 -6.43
N ASP A 122 -2.03 -14.48 -5.89
CA ASP A 122 -2.60 -15.82 -5.85
C ASP A 122 -4.07 -15.73 -6.25
N ASN A 123 -4.43 -16.38 -7.36
CA ASN A 123 -5.80 -16.35 -7.88
C ASN A 123 -6.80 -17.10 -6.97
N ALA A 124 -6.36 -18.16 -6.28
CA ALA A 124 -7.21 -18.95 -5.40
C ALA A 124 -7.47 -18.22 -4.07
N MET A 125 -6.46 -17.54 -3.52
CA MET A 125 -6.61 -16.71 -2.31
C MET A 125 -7.14 -15.30 -2.62
N GLN A 126 -7.10 -14.90 -3.89
CA GLN A 126 -7.58 -13.63 -4.44
C GLN A 126 -6.90 -12.41 -3.81
N TYR A 127 -5.58 -12.37 -3.87
CA TYR A 127 -4.79 -11.18 -3.49
C TYR A 127 -3.67 -10.87 -4.48
N VAL A 128 -3.26 -9.60 -4.52
CA VAL A 128 -2.09 -9.05 -5.20
C VAL A 128 -1.24 -8.33 -4.17
N ILE A 129 0.08 -8.53 -4.22
CA ILE A 129 1.07 -7.70 -3.53
C ILE A 129 1.85 -6.90 -4.56
N ALA A 130 2.05 -5.63 -4.27
CA ALA A 130 2.74 -4.72 -5.18
C ALA A 130 3.57 -3.68 -4.41
N GLU A 131 4.70 -3.31 -5.01
CA GLU A 131 5.50 -2.15 -4.59
C GLU A 131 4.88 -0.87 -5.15
N ASN A 132 4.73 0.14 -4.31
CA ASN A 132 4.18 1.43 -4.68
C ASN A 132 5.26 2.30 -5.32
N SER A 133 4.95 2.94 -6.44
CA SER A 133 5.88 3.89 -7.08
C SER A 133 6.25 5.04 -6.14
N GLU A 134 7.50 5.49 -6.20
CA GLU A 134 8.01 6.69 -5.52
C GLU A 134 7.28 7.98 -5.92
N ASN A 135 6.55 7.96 -7.05
CA ASN A 135 5.75 9.08 -7.53
C ASN A 135 4.30 9.05 -7.03
N ASN A 136 3.88 8.01 -6.30
CA ASN A 136 2.57 7.99 -5.66
C ASN A 136 2.50 9.05 -4.55
N GLY A 137 1.32 9.25 -3.97
CA GLY A 137 1.14 10.18 -2.86
C GLY A 137 2.13 9.94 -1.70
N ILE A 138 2.47 11.00 -0.97
CA ILE A 138 3.50 10.99 0.09
C ILE A 138 3.28 9.92 1.19
N LEU A 139 2.05 9.44 1.35
CA LEU A 139 1.69 8.42 2.33
C LEU A 139 1.95 6.99 1.84
N GLU A 140 2.15 6.79 0.54
CA GLU A 140 2.26 5.48 -0.11
C GLU A 140 3.55 5.31 -0.90
N ALA A 141 4.20 6.39 -1.31
CA ALA A 141 5.45 6.35 -2.07
C ALA A 141 6.53 5.48 -1.39
N GLY A 142 7.06 4.50 -2.14
CA GLY A 142 8.11 3.58 -1.68
C GLY A 142 7.64 2.52 -0.67
N TYR A 143 6.34 2.46 -0.36
CA TYR A 143 5.76 1.40 0.48
C TYR A 143 5.21 0.24 -0.36
N TRP A 144 4.59 -0.72 0.32
CA TRP A 144 3.96 -1.89 -0.28
C TRP A 144 2.45 -1.89 -0.04
N SER A 145 1.72 -2.27 -1.07
CA SER A 145 0.28 -2.46 -1.03
C SER A 145 -0.10 -3.93 -1.13
N ARG A 146 -1.20 -4.27 -0.45
CA ARG A 146 -1.95 -5.50 -0.69
C ARG A 146 -3.32 -5.13 -1.22
N PHE A 147 -3.71 -5.73 -2.32
CA PHE A 147 -5.06 -5.67 -2.86
C PHE A 147 -5.71 -7.05 -2.74
N ASP A 148 -6.90 -7.12 -2.16
CA ASP A 148 -7.71 -8.33 -2.16
C ASP A 148 -8.90 -8.13 -3.10
N TRP A 149 -9.33 -9.18 -3.78
CA TRP A 149 -10.56 -9.17 -4.57
C TRP A 149 -11.53 -10.27 -4.19
N THR A 150 -12.77 -10.09 -4.61
CA THR A 150 -13.84 -11.09 -4.53
C THR A 150 -14.85 -10.87 -5.65
N TYR A 151 -15.66 -11.89 -5.92
CA TYR A 151 -16.82 -11.79 -6.79
C TYR A 151 -18.10 -11.88 -5.96
N SER A 152 -18.96 -10.87 -6.08
CA SER A 152 -20.29 -10.86 -5.45
C SER A 152 -21.32 -10.27 -6.41
N ASP A 153 -22.48 -10.93 -6.52
CA ASP A 153 -23.54 -10.58 -7.46
C ASP A 153 -23.04 -10.40 -8.90
N ASN A 154 -22.10 -11.26 -9.32
CA ASN A 154 -21.50 -11.26 -10.65
C ASN A 154 -20.69 -9.98 -10.99
N HIS A 155 -20.28 -9.22 -9.97
CA HIS A 155 -19.37 -8.08 -10.09
C HIS A 155 -18.03 -8.38 -9.41
N LEU A 156 -16.96 -7.81 -9.96
CA LEU A 156 -15.64 -7.80 -9.34
C LEU A 156 -15.57 -6.68 -8.30
N TRP A 157 -15.12 -7.02 -7.10
CA TRP A 157 -14.91 -6.08 -6.00
C TRP A 157 -13.47 -6.14 -5.54
N VAL A 158 -12.86 -4.98 -5.30
CA VAL A 158 -11.47 -4.84 -4.88
C VAL A 158 -11.36 -4.01 -3.61
N CYS A 159 -10.49 -4.44 -2.70
CA CYS A 159 -10.08 -3.68 -1.53
C CYS A 159 -8.56 -3.49 -1.55
N GLN A 160 -8.09 -2.26 -1.36
CA GLN A 160 -6.68 -2.01 -0.99
C GLN A 160 -6.55 -2.21 0.53
N THR A 161 -6.28 -3.45 0.92
CA THR A 161 -6.24 -3.92 2.32
C THR A 161 -5.14 -3.24 3.13
N THR A 162 -3.97 -3.04 2.53
CA THR A 162 -2.94 -2.12 3.05
C THR A 162 -2.36 -1.30 1.89
N SER A 163 -1.92 -0.08 2.18
CA SER A 163 -1.35 0.82 1.17
C SER A 163 0.03 1.37 1.55
N ASN A 164 0.51 1.07 2.75
CA ASN A 164 1.71 1.67 3.32
C ASN A 164 2.52 0.68 4.17
N ALA A 165 2.52 -0.61 3.80
CA ALA A 165 3.34 -1.60 4.49
C ALA A 165 4.83 -1.35 4.19
N ALA A 166 5.69 -1.43 5.21
CA ALA A 166 7.12 -1.13 5.06
C ALA A 166 7.89 -2.15 4.20
N THR A 167 7.34 -3.35 4.00
CA THR A 167 7.96 -4.42 3.22
C THR A 167 6.90 -5.26 2.52
N GLU A 168 7.30 -5.99 1.48
CA GLU A 168 6.46 -6.98 0.80
C GLU A 168 5.87 -8.01 1.77
N ALA A 169 6.72 -8.54 2.66
CA ALA A 169 6.30 -9.51 3.66
C ALA A 169 5.25 -8.95 4.63
N ALA A 170 5.37 -7.68 5.02
CA ALA A 170 4.39 -7.01 5.86
C ALA A 170 3.05 -6.79 5.11
N ALA A 171 3.10 -6.47 3.81
CA ALA A 171 1.89 -6.39 2.99
C ALA A 171 1.20 -7.76 2.90
N LEU A 172 1.97 -8.82 2.64
CA LEU A 172 1.47 -10.19 2.58
C LEU A 172 0.85 -10.64 3.90
N SER A 173 1.43 -10.27 5.05
CA SER A 173 0.93 -10.65 6.38
C SER A 173 -0.27 -9.84 6.88
N THR A 174 -0.77 -8.89 6.09
CA THR A 174 -1.97 -8.11 6.48
C THR A 174 -3.18 -9.03 6.59
N ASP A 175 -4.03 -8.79 7.60
CA ASP A 175 -5.26 -9.54 7.81
C ASP A 175 -6.14 -9.53 6.55
N VAL A 176 -6.67 -10.71 6.20
CA VAL A 176 -7.56 -10.86 5.04
C VAL A 176 -8.87 -10.11 5.33
N PRO A 177 -9.32 -9.21 4.43
CA PRO A 177 -10.55 -8.46 4.65
C PRO A 177 -11.78 -9.37 4.56
N ASP A 178 -12.87 -8.98 5.24
CA ASP A 178 -14.14 -9.71 5.13
C ASP A 178 -14.74 -9.51 3.73
N LYS A 179 -14.94 -10.63 3.01
CA LYS A 179 -15.44 -10.68 1.63
C LYS A 179 -16.95 -10.89 1.54
N SER A 180 -17.65 -11.04 2.67
CA SER A 180 -19.05 -11.51 2.69
C SER A 180 -20.07 -10.46 2.22
N ASN A 181 -19.75 -9.17 2.36
CA ASN A 181 -20.64 -8.06 1.99
C ASN A 181 -19.85 -6.87 1.39
N PRO A 182 -19.15 -7.07 0.26
CA PRO A 182 -18.22 -6.09 -0.29
C PRO A 182 -18.91 -4.80 -0.72
N ALA A 183 -20.22 -4.83 -0.98
CA ALA A 183 -20.98 -3.64 -1.34
C ALA A 183 -21.16 -2.64 -0.19
N GLN A 184 -20.95 -3.04 1.07
CA GLN A 184 -21.22 -2.20 2.24
C GLN A 184 -20.02 -2.11 3.20
N GLU A 185 -19.24 -3.18 3.36
CA GLU A 185 -18.20 -3.27 4.40
C GLU A 185 -17.06 -4.24 4.03
N GLY A 186 -16.15 -4.44 4.99
CA GLY A 186 -15.06 -5.42 4.89
C GLY A 186 -13.72 -4.83 4.45
N CYS A 187 -13.72 -3.71 3.72
CA CYS A 187 -12.48 -3.01 3.35
C CYS A 187 -12.17 -1.89 4.35
N ARG A 188 -11.52 -2.24 5.47
CA ARG A 188 -11.20 -1.30 6.58
C ARG A 188 -12.44 -0.55 7.10
N ASN A 189 -13.56 -1.26 7.25
CA ASN A 189 -14.89 -0.75 7.62
C ASN A 189 -15.63 0.06 6.54
N TYR A 190 -15.15 0.04 5.29
CA TYR A 190 -15.83 0.61 4.13
C TYR A 190 -16.22 -0.47 3.14
N GLY A 191 -17.15 -0.13 2.24
CA GLY A 191 -17.43 -0.93 1.05
C GLY A 191 -16.21 -0.98 0.13
N TRP A 192 -16.09 -2.07 -0.60
CA TRP A 192 -15.05 -2.32 -1.59
C TRP A 192 -15.36 -1.53 -2.87
N LEU A 193 -14.34 -1.33 -3.70
CA LEU A 193 -14.50 -0.71 -5.02
C LEU A 193 -15.06 -1.75 -5.99
N ARG A 194 -16.18 -1.42 -6.64
CA ARG A 194 -16.76 -2.27 -7.69
C ARG A 194 -16.15 -1.90 -9.03
N LEU A 195 -15.55 -2.86 -9.72
CA LEU A 195 -14.97 -2.69 -11.05
C LEU A 195 -15.99 -3.09 -12.14
N TYR A 196 -16.13 -2.26 -13.18
CA TYR A 196 -17.00 -2.48 -14.36
C TYR A 196 -16.22 -2.77 -15.63
#